data_AF-A0A7H8GLN2-F1
#
_entry.id   AF-A0A7H8GLN2-F1
#
_cell.length_a   1.000
_cell.length_b   1.000
_cell.length_c   1.000
_cell.angle_alpha   90.00
_cell.angle_beta   90.00
_cell.angle_gamma   90.00
#
_symmetry.space_group_name_H-M   'P 1'
#
loop_
_entity.id
_entity.type
_entity.pdbx_description
1 polymer ?
#
loop_
_entity_poly.entity_id
_entity_poly.type
_entity_poly.pdbx_seq_one_letter_code
_entity_poly.pdbx_strand_id
1 'polypeptide(L)'
;MFELDHDLAQDIVDRAMAILPYNVNVMDSQGLILGSGEPERINTRHEGAQLVLANGRVVEIDAQTAVHLKGVQPGINLPLLLDQRLIGVLGITGEPEQLRTYAELVRMTAEMLVGQRNQQAEQQWRRQRCDDLLALLLSEAGDSPRLIDEAQQLGLKPQLTRVPYLFELGLEHGPGQTVEALSAWLMSRYPDSWCVSSAKSSLLWCRPASQHVEHDRLLEKLDGLGWKILRIAVGGQADGLAGLRRCYRRVGDLLAYGREVLPHSRLLTLSRYRLPVMLWRHRNDDALDELLKPLRKVIAKDGNGQLLATLRSWCEHDGQSQACADALGIHRNSLRYRMERIAELSGVDPLRLDGMLALYLGVQLLPQTDPG
;
A
#
# COMPACT_ATOMS: atom_id res chain seq x y z
N MET A 1 -22.69 10.01 -11.22
CA MET A 1 -23.05 11.01 -12.24
C MET A 1 -22.06 12.14 -12.03
N PHE A 2 -21.37 12.58 -13.09
CA PHE A 2 -20.39 13.66 -12.98
C PHE A 2 -21.14 14.99 -12.88
N GLU A 3 -20.81 15.81 -11.89
CA GLU A 3 -21.35 17.14 -11.70
C GLU A 3 -20.20 18.15 -11.74
N LEU A 4 -20.42 19.29 -12.40
CA LEU A 4 -19.45 20.38 -12.43
C LEU A 4 -19.40 21.04 -11.05
N ASP A 5 -18.19 21.25 -10.53
CA ASP A 5 -17.94 22.05 -9.32
C ASP A 5 -17.36 23.42 -9.69
N HIS A 6 -17.32 24.32 -8.70
CA HIS A 6 -16.77 25.68 -8.86
C HIS A 6 -15.31 25.67 -9.29
N ASP A 7 -14.50 24.75 -8.75
CA ASP A 7 -13.06 24.70 -9.01
C ASP A 7 -12.78 24.35 -10.48
N LEU A 8 -13.45 23.33 -11.03
CA LEU A 8 -13.29 22.96 -12.44
C LEU A 8 -13.90 24.01 -13.38
N ALA A 9 -15.06 24.57 -13.02
CA ALA A 9 -15.70 25.62 -13.81
C ALA A 9 -14.81 26.86 -13.92
N GLN A 10 -14.16 27.26 -12.82
CA GLN A 10 -13.24 28.40 -12.83
C GLN A 10 -11.93 28.08 -13.57
N ASP A 11 -11.37 26.88 -13.44
CA ASP A 11 -10.18 26.46 -14.22
C ASP A 11 -10.45 26.51 -15.74
N ILE A 12 -11.66 26.11 -16.18
CA ILE A 12 -12.08 26.24 -17.59
C ILE A 12 -12.11 27.72 -18.01
N VAL A 13 -12.72 28.58 -17.20
CA VAL A 13 -12.82 30.03 -17.48
C VAL A 13 -11.45 30.67 -17.57
N ASP A 14 -10.58 30.43 -16.58
CA ASP A 14 -9.26 31.03 -16.49
C ASP A 14 -8.38 30.61 -17.70
N ARG A 15 -8.42 29.33 -18.08
CA ARG A 15 -7.72 28.82 -19.27
C ARG A 15 -8.26 29.40 -20.57
N ALA A 16 -9.58 29.57 -20.68
CA ALA A 16 -10.20 30.13 -21.87
C ALA A 16 -9.86 31.63 -22.02
N MET A 17 -9.95 32.39 -20.93
CA MET A 17 -9.63 33.83 -20.91
C MET A 17 -8.13 34.14 -21.05
N ALA A 18 -7.25 33.20 -20.72
CA ALA A 18 -5.82 33.34 -21.00
C ALA A 18 -5.51 33.39 -22.52
N ILE A 19 -6.43 32.88 -23.35
CA ILE A 19 -6.26 32.76 -24.81
C ILE A 19 -7.18 33.73 -25.56
N LEU A 20 -8.36 34.02 -25.00
CA LEU A 20 -9.38 34.84 -25.64
C LEU A 20 -9.54 36.20 -24.95
N PRO A 21 -9.69 37.29 -25.72
CA PRO A 21 -9.95 38.62 -25.17
C PRO A 21 -11.42 38.83 -24.76
N TYR A 22 -12.17 37.76 -24.49
CA TYR A 22 -13.60 37.77 -24.22
C TYR A 22 -13.90 37.15 -22.86
N ASN A 23 -14.95 37.62 -22.20
CA ASN A 23 -15.38 37.05 -20.93
C ASN A 23 -16.07 35.69 -21.17
N VAL A 24 -15.72 34.70 -20.35
CA VAL A 24 -16.22 33.34 -20.42
C VAL A 24 -16.93 32.99 -19.10
N ASN A 25 -18.04 32.29 -19.20
CA ASN A 25 -18.84 31.81 -18.09
C ASN A 25 -19.10 30.32 -18.24
N VAL A 26 -19.04 29.58 -17.14
CA VAL A 26 -19.43 28.16 -17.08
C VAL A 26 -20.60 28.03 -16.11
N MET A 27 -21.66 27.35 -16.55
CA MET A 27 -22.88 27.14 -15.79
C MET A 27 -23.18 25.65 -15.60
N ASP A 28 -23.82 25.32 -14.49
CA ASP A 28 -24.25 23.95 -14.18
C ASP A 28 -25.50 23.51 -14.98
N SER A 29 -25.98 22.28 -14.70
CA SER A 29 -27.21 21.72 -15.28
C SER A 29 -28.50 22.47 -14.91
N GLN A 30 -28.44 23.45 -14.01
CA GLN A 30 -29.56 24.28 -13.56
C GLN A 30 -29.45 25.74 -14.04
N GLY A 31 -28.40 26.08 -14.79
CA GLY A 31 -28.13 27.42 -15.30
C GLY A 31 -27.56 28.38 -14.25
N LEU A 32 -27.01 27.87 -13.15
CA LEU A 32 -26.26 28.65 -12.17
C LEU A 32 -24.82 28.83 -12.65
N ILE A 33 -24.30 30.05 -12.62
CA ILE A 33 -22.91 30.36 -12.98
C ILE A 33 -21.98 29.84 -11.88
N LEU A 34 -21.14 28.85 -12.23
CA LEU A 34 -20.15 28.24 -11.33
C LEU A 34 -18.77 28.91 -11.48
N GLY A 35 -18.43 29.37 -12.68
CA GLY A 35 -17.18 30.09 -12.97
C GLY A 35 -17.42 31.25 -13.92
N SER A 36 -16.69 32.35 -13.72
CA SER A 36 -16.81 33.57 -14.53
C SER A 36 -15.55 34.43 -14.47
N GLY A 37 -15.26 35.18 -15.54
CA GLY A 37 -14.26 36.25 -15.52
C GLY A 37 -14.70 37.47 -14.71
N GLU A 38 -15.98 37.55 -14.35
CA GLU A 38 -16.55 38.58 -13.49
C GLU A 38 -17.01 37.93 -12.17
N PRO A 39 -16.22 38.00 -11.07
CA PRO A 39 -16.51 37.30 -9.83
C PRO A 39 -17.90 37.59 -9.24
N GLU A 40 -18.43 38.79 -9.49
CA GLU A 40 -19.76 39.23 -9.05
C GLU A 40 -20.91 38.41 -9.67
N ARG A 41 -20.66 37.71 -10.78
CA ARG A 41 -21.65 36.89 -11.48
C ARG A 41 -21.70 35.45 -10.98
N ILE A 42 -20.71 35.01 -10.22
CA ILE A 42 -20.68 33.65 -9.66
C ILE A 42 -21.88 33.47 -8.71
N ASN A 43 -22.52 32.30 -8.75
CA ASN A 43 -23.76 31.97 -8.03
C ASN A 43 -25.00 32.79 -8.45
N THR A 44 -24.98 33.41 -9.64
CA THR A 44 -26.17 34.00 -10.25
C THR A 44 -26.73 33.10 -11.36
N ARG A 45 -28.01 33.26 -11.70
CA ARG A 45 -28.65 32.48 -12.78
C ARG A 45 -28.49 33.19 -14.12
N HIS A 46 -28.23 32.42 -15.17
CA HIS A 46 -28.10 32.93 -16.54
C HIS A 46 -29.25 32.44 -17.42
N GLU A 47 -30.18 33.32 -17.81
CA GLU A 47 -31.35 32.93 -18.61
C GLU A 47 -30.97 32.38 -20.00
N GLY A 48 -29.90 32.90 -20.61
CA GLY A 48 -29.35 32.35 -21.85
C GLY A 48 -28.88 30.89 -21.74
N ALA A 49 -28.47 30.45 -20.54
CA ALA A 49 -28.08 29.06 -20.32
C ALA A 49 -29.30 28.14 -20.23
N GLN A 50 -30.43 28.63 -19.70
CA GLN A 50 -31.68 27.86 -19.65
C GLN A 50 -32.21 27.51 -21.04
N LEU A 51 -32.01 28.39 -22.02
CA LEU A 51 -32.36 28.12 -23.42
C LEU A 51 -31.52 26.97 -24.00
N VAL A 52 -30.23 26.92 -23.67
CA VAL A 52 -29.36 25.80 -24.07
C VAL A 52 -29.78 24.52 -23.36
N LEU A 53 -30.00 24.57 -22.04
CA LEU A 53 -30.41 23.42 -21.23
C LEU A 53 -31.74 22.81 -21.69
N ALA A 54 -32.69 23.66 -22.11
CA ALA A 54 -34.00 23.21 -22.60
C ALA A 54 -33.94 22.57 -23.99
N ASN A 55 -33.04 23.05 -24.87
CA ASN A 55 -33.04 22.65 -26.28
C ASN A 55 -31.85 21.76 -26.69
N GLY A 56 -30.82 21.63 -25.84
CA GLY A 56 -29.61 20.84 -26.09
C GLY A 56 -28.76 21.35 -27.27
N ARG A 57 -28.93 22.61 -27.68
CA ARG A 57 -28.27 23.19 -28.87
C ARG A 57 -27.64 24.53 -28.56
N VAL A 58 -26.73 24.96 -29.43
CA VAL A 58 -26.10 26.28 -29.37
C VAL A 58 -27.16 27.38 -29.46
N VAL A 59 -27.05 28.39 -28.60
CA VAL A 59 -27.92 29.56 -28.56
C VAL A 59 -27.06 30.81 -28.73
N GLU A 60 -27.27 31.51 -29.84
CA GLU A 60 -26.67 32.82 -30.12
C GLU A 60 -27.63 33.91 -29.65
N ILE A 61 -27.11 34.89 -28.91
CA ILE A 61 -27.90 36.00 -28.36
C ILE A 61 -27.29 37.29 -28.89
N ASP A 62 -28.06 38.02 -29.70
CA ASP A 62 -27.69 39.33 -30.21
C ASP A 62 -28.06 40.46 -29.24
N ALA A 63 -27.66 41.70 -29.56
CA ALA A 63 -27.94 42.87 -28.73
C ALA A 63 -29.43 43.15 -28.54
N GLN A 64 -30.29 42.83 -29.51
CA GLN A 64 -31.73 43.07 -29.42
C GLN A 64 -32.42 42.06 -28.48
N THR A 65 -31.98 40.79 -28.56
CA THR A 65 -32.48 39.69 -27.74
C THR A 65 -31.98 39.81 -26.30
N ALA A 66 -30.73 40.25 -26.09
CA ALA A 66 -30.14 40.42 -24.76
C ALA A 66 -30.94 41.39 -23.87
N VAL A 67 -31.53 42.46 -24.43
CA VAL A 67 -32.34 43.45 -23.67
C VAL A 67 -33.58 42.82 -23.01
N HIS A 68 -34.08 41.72 -23.57
CA HIS A 68 -35.29 41.05 -23.09
C HIS A 68 -34.99 39.94 -22.08
N LEU A 69 -33.72 39.68 -21.76
CA LEU A 69 -33.26 38.61 -20.88
C LEU A 69 -32.53 39.17 -19.67
N LYS A 70 -32.78 38.61 -18.48
CA LYS A 70 -32.19 39.11 -17.24
C LYS A 70 -30.76 38.61 -17.05
N GLY A 71 -29.80 39.53 -16.91
CA GLY A 71 -28.40 39.21 -16.62
C GLY A 71 -27.64 38.60 -17.81
N VAL A 72 -28.12 38.84 -19.03
CA VAL A 72 -27.56 38.29 -20.27
C VAL A 72 -26.89 39.41 -21.08
N GLN A 73 -25.69 39.12 -21.56
CA GLN A 73 -24.97 39.96 -22.52
C GLN A 73 -25.03 39.30 -23.91
N PRO A 74 -24.83 40.07 -25.01
CA PRO A 74 -24.66 39.49 -26.34
C PRO A 74 -23.53 38.46 -26.34
N GLY A 75 -23.73 37.34 -27.00
CA GLY A 75 -22.77 36.24 -26.94
C GLY A 75 -23.28 34.92 -27.50
N ILE A 76 -22.47 33.88 -27.30
CA ILE A 76 -22.79 32.50 -27.66
C ILE A 76 -22.85 31.66 -26.40
N ASN A 77 -23.94 30.90 -26.23
CA ASN A 77 -24.06 29.86 -25.20
C ASN A 77 -24.06 28.49 -25.86
N LEU A 78 -23.14 27.62 -25.42
CA LEU A 78 -22.88 26.30 -25.96
C LEU A 78 -23.24 25.23 -24.94
N PRO A 79 -23.83 24.10 -25.36
CA PRO A 79 -23.98 22.94 -24.48
C PRO A 79 -22.59 22.38 -24.14
N LEU A 80 -22.37 22.02 -22.88
CA LEU A 80 -21.18 21.29 -22.45
C LEU A 80 -21.52 19.82 -22.27
N LEU A 81 -20.87 18.94 -23.03
CA LEU A 81 -21.20 17.51 -23.07
C LEU A 81 -20.08 16.65 -22.46
N LEU A 82 -20.46 15.62 -21.70
CA LEU A 82 -19.59 14.51 -21.28
C LEU A 82 -20.27 13.20 -21.65
N ASP A 83 -19.61 12.35 -22.45
CA ASP A 83 -20.19 11.11 -22.99
C ASP A 83 -21.59 11.30 -23.60
N GLN A 84 -21.74 12.35 -24.41
CA GLN A 84 -23.01 12.79 -25.05
C GLN A 84 -24.12 13.23 -24.09
N ARG A 85 -23.84 13.36 -22.79
CA ARG A 85 -24.78 13.90 -21.80
C ARG A 85 -24.50 15.36 -21.52
N LEU A 86 -25.56 16.17 -21.53
CA LEU A 86 -25.48 17.59 -21.17
C LEU A 86 -25.22 17.74 -19.66
N ILE A 87 -24.06 18.31 -19.32
CA ILE A 87 -23.62 18.50 -17.94
C ILE A 87 -23.62 19.97 -17.50
N GLY A 88 -23.68 20.90 -18.45
CA GLY A 88 -23.66 22.33 -18.18
C GLY A 88 -23.70 23.16 -19.46
N VAL A 89 -23.41 24.45 -19.32
CA VAL A 89 -23.40 25.42 -20.42
C VAL A 89 -22.12 26.26 -20.35
N LEU A 90 -21.56 26.58 -21.51
CA LEU A 90 -20.45 27.50 -21.66
C LEU A 90 -20.95 28.76 -22.37
N GLY A 91 -20.84 29.92 -21.73
CA GLY A 91 -21.20 31.22 -22.29
C GLY A 91 -19.98 32.05 -22.62
N ILE A 92 -19.95 32.68 -23.80
CA ILE A 92 -18.89 33.62 -24.20
C ILE A 92 -19.57 34.93 -24.59
N THR A 93 -19.18 36.02 -23.93
CA THR A 93 -19.70 37.35 -24.22
C THR A 93 -18.99 37.96 -25.43
N GLY A 94 -19.74 38.54 -26.36
CA GLY A 94 -19.26 39.27 -27.53
C GLY A 94 -20.19 39.13 -28.73
N GLU A 95 -19.77 39.62 -29.89
CA GLU A 95 -20.57 39.56 -31.12
C GLU A 95 -20.64 38.13 -31.68
N PRO A 96 -21.84 37.50 -31.79
CA PRO A 96 -21.97 36.08 -32.16
C PRO A 96 -21.25 35.70 -33.46
N GLU A 97 -21.31 36.54 -34.49
CA GLU A 97 -20.68 36.25 -35.78
C GLU A 97 -19.15 36.06 -35.69
N GLN A 98 -18.50 36.81 -34.80
CA GLN A 98 -17.05 36.75 -34.60
C GLN A 98 -16.65 35.62 -33.67
N LEU A 99 -17.56 35.19 -32.79
CA LEU A 99 -17.26 34.24 -31.73
C LEU A 99 -17.39 32.78 -32.14
N ARG A 100 -18.14 32.43 -33.19
CA ARG A 100 -18.45 31.01 -33.54
C ARG A 100 -17.23 30.09 -33.52
N THR A 101 -16.14 30.47 -34.20
CA THR A 101 -14.93 29.63 -34.28
C THR A 101 -14.22 29.50 -32.93
N TYR A 102 -14.11 30.59 -32.18
CA TYR A 102 -13.50 30.58 -30.85
C TYR A 102 -14.35 29.78 -29.84
N ALA A 103 -15.68 29.92 -29.94
CA ALA A 103 -16.63 29.26 -29.07
C ALA A 103 -16.54 27.74 -29.19
N GLU A 104 -16.42 27.21 -30.41
CA GLU A 104 -16.17 25.80 -30.67
C GLU A 104 -14.84 25.30 -30.06
N LEU A 105 -13.76 26.09 -30.18
CA LEU A 105 -12.46 25.74 -29.59
C LEU A 105 -12.49 25.71 -28.05
N VAL A 106 -13.17 26.67 -27.42
CA VAL A 106 -13.35 26.68 -25.96
C VAL A 106 -14.23 25.51 -25.53
N ARG A 107 -15.28 25.18 -26.29
CA ARG A 107 -16.11 23.99 -26.01
C ARG A 107 -15.26 22.73 -26.01
N MET A 108 -14.47 22.48 -27.05
CA MET A 108 -13.60 21.30 -27.12
C MET A 108 -12.61 21.24 -25.95
N THR A 109 -12.03 22.39 -25.58
CA THR A 109 -11.08 22.48 -24.46
C THR A 109 -11.77 22.20 -23.12
N ALA A 110 -12.95 22.78 -22.91
CA ALA A 110 -13.76 22.56 -21.71
C ALA A 110 -14.21 21.09 -21.61
N GLU A 111 -14.75 20.50 -22.67
CA GLU A 111 -15.16 19.09 -22.71
C GLU A 111 -13.98 18.15 -22.47
N MET A 112 -12.80 18.45 -23.01
CA MET A 112 -11.57 17.68 -22.76
C MET A 112 -11.12 17.77 -21.29
N LEU A 113 -11.13 18.96 -20.68
CA LEU A 113 -10.77 19.15 -19.27
C LEU A 113 -11.74 18.40 -18.34
N VAL A 114 -13.03 18.48 -18.64
CA VAL A 114 -14.07 17.73 -17.93
C VAL A 114 -13.85 16.23 -18.09
N GLY A 115 -13.64 15.75 -19.32
CA GLY A 115 -13.35 14.35 -19.60
C GLY A 115 -12.11 13.85 -18.86
N GLN A 116 -11.04 14.65 -18.83
CA GLN A 116 -9.82 14.33 -18.11
C GLN A 116 -10.06 14.22 -16.60
N ARG A 117 -10.77 15.18 -16.00
CA ARG A 117 -11.11 15.15 -14.56
C ARG A 117 -11.98 13.95 -14.21
N ASN A 118 -12.99 13.64 -15.02
CA ASN A 118 -13.83 12.45 -14.82
C ASN A 118 -13.01 11.16 -14.88
N GLN A 119 -12.15 11.01 -15.89
CA GLN A 119 -11.27 9.83 -16.02
C GLN A 119 -10.30 9.70 -14.83
N GLN A 120 -9.73 10.81 -14.34
CA GLN A 120 -8.86 10.79 -13.16
C GLN A 120 -9.63 10.37 -11.91
N ALA A 121 -10.83 10.91 -11.69
CA ALA A 121 -11.69 10.55 -10.57
C ALA A 121 -12.09 9.07 -10.61
N GLU A 122 -12.48 8.55 -11.79
CA GLU A 122 -12.80 7.14 -11.98
C GLU A 122 -11.61 6.22 -11.73
N GLN A 123 -10.41 6.59 -12.20
CA GLN A 123 -9.18 5.83 -11.95
C GLN A 123 -8.83 5.81 -10.46
N GLN A 124 -8.96 6.95 -9.78
CA GLN A 124 -8.70 7.06 -8.35
C GLN A 124 -9.73 6.25 -7.54
N TRP A 125 -11.01 6.34 -7.88
CA TRP A 125 -12.07 5.56 -7.27
C TRP A 125 -11.82 4.06 -7.46
N ARG A 126 -11.49 3.64 -8.68
CA ARG A 126 -11.18 2.24 -8.99
C ARG A 126 -9.98 1.74 -8.19
N ARG A 127 -8.93 2.56 -8.07
CA ARG A 127 -7.74 2.23 -7.28
C ARG A 127 -8.08 2.07 -5.80
N GLN A 128 -8.79 3.04 -5.23
CA GLN A 128 -9.24 2.97 -3.83
C GLN A 128 -10.11 1.73 -3.59
N ARG A 129 -11.03 1.43 -4.52
CA ARG A 129 -11.89 0.25 -4.42
C ARG A 129 -11.09 -1.05 -4.46
N CYS A 130 -10.08 -1.13 -5.31
CA CYS A 130 -9.17 -2.27 -5.33
C CYS A 130 -8.43 -2.42 -3.99
N ASP A 131 -7.89 -1.33 -3.43
CA ASP A 131 -7.16 -1.35 -2.17
C ASP A 131 -8.06 -1.80 -1.00
N ASP A 132 -9.28 -1.27 -0.90
CA ASP A 132 -10.28 -1.66 0.09
C ASP A 132 -10.65 -3.14 -0.05
N LEU A 133 -10.87 -3.60 -1.28
CA LEU A 133 -11.24 -4.98 -1.56
C LEU A 133 -10.11 -5.95 -1.22
N LEU A 134 -8.86 -5.60 -1.54
CA LEU A 134 -7.69 -6.40 -1.14
C LEU A 134 -7.57 -6.51 0.38
N ALA A 135 -7.80 -5.42 1.12
CA ALA A 135 -7.80 -5.46 2.58
C ALA A 135 -8.89 -6.41 3.12
N LEU A 136 -10.11 -6.37 2.54
CA LEU A 136 -11.21 -7.28 2.90
C LEU A 136 -10.88 -8.74 2.56
N LEU A 137 -10.35 -9.02 1.38
CA LEU A 137 -9.99 -10.38 0.93
C LEU A 137 -8.90 -11.02 1.80
N LEU A 138 -7.99 -10.20 2.33
CA LEU A 138 -6.91 -10.62 3.22
C LEU A 138 -7.33 -10.72 4.70
N SER A 139 -8.51 -10.21 5.06
CA SER A 139 -9.10 -10.35 6.40
C SER A 139 -9.70 -11.73 6.63
N GLU A 140 -10.02 -12.09 7.88
CA GLU A 140 -10.65 -13.38 8.19
C GLU A 140 -12.03 -13.57 7.53
N ALA A 141 -12.72 -12.48 7.16
CA ALA A 141 -14.01 -12.52 6.46
C ALA A 141 -13.88 -12.59 4.92
N GLY A 142 -12.67 -12.74 4.38
CA GLY A 142 -12.38 -12.66 2.94
C GLY A 142 -12.81 -13.86 2.08
N ASP A 143 -13.64 -14.77 2.60
CA ASP A 143 -14.16 -15.95 1.88
C ASP A 143 -15.53 -15.73 1.22
N SER A 144 -16.10 -14.52 1.35
CA SER A 144 -17.37 -14.19 0.71
C SER A 144 -17.29 -14.32 -0.82
N PRO A 145 -18.13 -15.16 -1.46
CA PRO A 145 -18.16 -15.29 -2.92
C PRO A 145 -18.38 -13.95 -3.61
N ARG A 146 -19.21 -13.07 -3.03
CA ARG A 146 -19.47 -11.72 -3.55
C ARG A 146 -18.20 -10.88 -3.66
N LEU A 147 -17.31 -10.95 -2.67
CA LEU A 147 -16.03 -10.21 -2.69
C LEU A 147 -15.09 -10.77 -3.75
N ILE A 148 -15.10 -12.08 -3.95
CA ILE A 148 -14.26 -12.76 -4.94
C ILE A 148 -14.73 -12.40 -6.36
N ASP A 149 -16.04 -12.44 -6.61
CA ASP A 149 -16.63 -12.08 -7.90
C ASP A 149 -16.35 -10.61 -8.24
N GLU A 150 -16.53 -9.71 -7.27
CA GLU A 150 -16.21 -8.30 -7.44
C GLU A 150 -14.71 -8.09 -7.76
N ALA A 151 -13.83 -8.82 -7.08
CA ALA A 151 -12.39 -8.73 -7.31
C ALA A 151 -12.03 -9.14 -8.75
N GLN A 152 -12.64 -10.21 -9.24
CA GLN A 152 -12.47 -10.67 -10.62
C GLN A 152 -12.99 -9.66 -11.64
N GLN A 153 -14.15 -9.03 -11.38
CA GLN A 153 -14.70 -7.98 -12.24
C GLN A 153 -13.78 -6.75 -12.34
N LEU A 154 -13.09 -6.40 -11.25
CA LEU A 154 -12.10 -5.32 -11.24
C LEU A 154 -10.76 -5.70 -11.90
N GLY A 155 -10.59 -6.98 -12.28
CA GLY A 155 -9.39 -7.52 -12.93
C GLY A 155 -8.37 -8.12 -11.96
N LEU A 156 -8.69 -8.21 -10.67
CA LEU A 156 -7.86 -8.93 -9.72
C LEU A 156 -7.96 -10.44 -10.01
N LYS A 157 -6.88 -11.18 -9.73
CA LYS A 157 -6.80 -12.62 -9.99
C LYS A 157 -6.59 -13.41 -8.68
N PRO A 158 -7.62 -13.59 -7.84
CA PRO A 158 -7.49 -14.24 -6.53
C PRO A 158 -7.01 -15.70 -6.56
N GLN A 159 -7.19 -16.37 -7.69
CA GLN A 159 -6.79 -17.75 -7.94
C GLN A 159 -5.27 -17.94 -8.09
N LEU A 160 -4.50 -16.89 -8.39
CA LEU A 160 -3.06 -17.03 -8.60
C LEU A 160 -2.34 -17.37 -7.29
N THR A 161 -1.44 -18.35 -7.36
CA THR A 161 -0.47 -18.62 -6.30
C THR A 161 0.45 -17.42 -6.14
N ARG A 162 0.57 -16.92 -4.92
CA ARG A 162 1.39 -15.73 -4.60
C ARG A 162 2.38 -16.00 -3.49
N VAL A 163 3.43 -15.18 -3.43
CA VAL A 163 4.39 -15.15 -2.33
C VAL A 163 4.27 -13.77 -1.65
N PRO A 164 3.87 -13.70 -0.37
CA PRO A 164 3.76 -12.43 0.33
C PRO A 164 5.12 -11.95 0.86
N TYR A 165 5.38 -10.66 0.73
CA TYR A 165 6.51 -9.91 1.25
C TYR A 165 5.93 -8.82 2.14
N LEU A 166 6.36 -8.75 3.39
CA LEU A 166 6.01 -7.63 4.25
C LEU A 166 7.26 -6.77 4.45
N PHE A 167 7.20 -5.56 3.91
CA PHE A 167 8.23 -4.55 4.07
C PHE A 167 7.96 -3.75 5.33
N GLU A 168 9.03 -3.52 6.08
CA GLU A 168 9.11 -2.54 7.15
C GLU A 168 10.03 -1.40 6.70
N LEU A 169 9.48 -0.20 6.64
CA LEU A 169 10.12 1.00 6.14
C LEU A 169 10.53 1.91 7.30
N GLY A 170 11.63 2.65 7.14
CA GLY A 170 12.04 3.69 8.09
C GLY A 170 11.05 4.87 8.08
N LEU A 171 10.87 5.56 9.20
CA LEU A 171 9.92 6.70 9.27
C LEU A 171 10.40 7.91 8.45
N GLU A 172 11.71 8.06 8.28
CA GLU A 172 12.36 9.11 7.49
C GLU A 172 12.50 8.64 6.05
N HIS A 173 11.65 9.15 5.18
CA HIS A 173 11.72 8.93 3.74
C HIS A 173 12.16 10.22 3.04
N GLY A 174 13.02 10.10 2.03
CA GLY A 174 13.29 11.20 1.11
C GLY A 174 12.03 11.59 0.34
N PRO A 175 12.00 12.80 -0.26
CA PRO A 175 10.88 13.23 -1.09
C PRO A 175 10.62 12.21 -2.21
N GLY A 176 9.38 11.71 -2.31
CA GLY A 176 8.96 10.72 -3.32
C GLY A 176 9.14 9.25 -2.93
N GLN A 177 9.66 8.95 -1.73
CA GLN A 177 9.85 7.58 -1.24
C GLN A 177 8.73 7.16 -0.29
N THR A 178 7.46 7.25 -0.72
CA THR A 178 6.31 6.85 0.11
C THR A 178 5.90 5.39 -0.09
N VAL A 179 5.14 4.81 0.84
CA VAL A 179 4.60 3.43 0.70
C VAL A 179 3.86 3.26 -0.65
N GLU A 180 3.13 4.29 -1.08
CA GLU A 180 2.37 4.31 -2.34
C GLU A 180 3.30 4.31 -3.56
N ALA A 181 4.43 5.01 -3.51
CA ALA A 181 5.41 5.03 -4.58
C ALA A 181 6.16 3.68 -4.69
N LEU A 182 6.45 3.02 -3.56
CA LEU A 182 7.02 1.66 -3.58
C LEU A 182 6.00 0.65 -4.16
N SER A 183 4.75 0.74 -3.73
CA SER A 183 3.63 -0.06 -4.26
C SER A 183 3.51 0.09 -5.77
N ALA A 184 3.49 1.33 -6.29
CA ALA A 184 3.44 1.60 -7.73
C ALA A 184 4.68 1.05 -8.46
N TRP A 185 5.88 1.20 -7.89
CA TRP A 185 7.12 0.68 -8.46
C TRP A 185 7.10 -0.84 -8.58
N LEU A 186 6.63 -1.55 -7.53
CA LEU A 186 6.51 -3.00 -7.52
C LEU A 186 5.48 -3.48 -8.55
N MET A 187 4.28 -2.88 -8.57
CA MET A 187 3.22 -3.25 -9.51
C MET A 187 3.61 -2.99 -10.98
N SER A 188 4.41 -1.95 -11.25
CA SER A 188 4.92 -1.67 -12.62
C SER A 188 5.89 -2.73 -13.14
N ARG A 189 6.64 -3.40 -12.25
CA ARG A 189 7.68 -4.39 -12.60
C ARG A 189 7.21 -5.83 -12.50
N TYR A 190 6.23 -6.07 -11.64
CA TYR A 190 5.73 -7.39 -11.31
C TYR A 190 4.22 -7.41 -11.57
N PRO A 191 3.79 -7.66 -12.82
CA PRO A 191 2.36 -7.72 -13.18
C PRO A 191 1.61 -8.70 -12.29
N ASP A 192 0.31 -8.47 -12.09
CA ASP A 192 -0.58 -9.26 -11.22
C ASP A 192 -0.19 -9.30 -9.72
N SER A 193 0.76 -8.45 -9.30
CA SER A 193 1.05 -8.20 -7.89
C SER A 193 -0.08 -7.50 -7.18
N TRP A 194 -0.26 -7.81 -5.91
CA TRP A 194 -1.12 -7.05 -5.00
C TRP A 194 -0.26 -6.31 -3.98
N CYS A 195 -0.62 -5.06 -3.71
CA CYS A 195 0.02 -4.24 -2.70
C CYS A 195 -1.04 -3.72 -1.74
N VAL A 196 -0.81 -3.86 -0.44
CA VAL A 196 -1.71 -3.38 0.62
C VAL A 196 -0.88 -2.71 1.70
N SER A 197 -1.20 -1.47 2.04
CA SER A 197 -0.60 -0.77 3.17
C SER A 197 -1.26 -1.26 4.46
N SER A 198 -0.50 -1.94 5.32
CA SER A 198 -1.02 -2.46 6.60
C SER A 198 -0.82 -1.49 7.78
N ALA A 199 0.10 -0.55 7.65
CA ALA A 199 0.37 0.54 8.58
C ALA A 199 1.16 1.66 7.87
N LYS A 200 1.36 2.81 8.55
CA LYS A 200 2.04 4.00 7.98
C LYS A 200 3.42 3.74 7.37
N SER A 201 4.14 2.72 7.84
CA SER A 201 5.49 2.36 7.37
C SER A 201 5.62 0.88 7.02
N SER A 202 4.50 0.23 6.65
CA SER A 202 4.54 -1.17 6.22
C SER A 202 3.73 -1.43 4.96
N LEU A 203 4.33 -2.20 4.07
CA LEU A 203 3.72 -2.59 2.80
C LEU A 203 3.70 -4.11 2.70
N LEU A 204 2.51 -4.69 2.54
CA LEU A 204 2.36 -6.06 2.08
C LEU A 204 2.37 -6.06 0.56
N TRP A 205 3.30 -6.80 -0.03
CA TRP A 205 3.37 -7.08 -1.46
C TRP A 205 3.22 -8.57 -1.71
N CYS A 206 2.17 -8.97 -2.42
CA CYS A 206 1.91 -10.35 -2.82
C CYS A 206 2.22 -10.49 -4.30
N ARG A 207 3.42 -10.98 -4.63
CA ARG A 207 3.82 -11.23 -6.03
C ARG A 207 3.31 -12.58 -6.54
N PRO A 208 3.04 -12.74 -7.84
CA PRO A 208 2.82 -14.08 -8.41
C PRO A 208 4.02 -15.01 -8.21
N ALA A 209 3.75 -16.28 -7.91
CA ALA A 209 4.79 -17.29 -7.71
C ALA A 209 5.59 -17.61 -8.98
N SER A 210 4.98 -17.41 -10.16
CA SER A 210 5.63 -17.59 -11.47
C SER A 210 6.77 -16.61 -11.74
N GLN A 211 6.80 -15.48 -11.04
CA GLN A 211 7.86 -14.48 -11.18
C GLN A 211 8.95 -14.75 -10.14
N HIS A 212 10.15 -15.10 -10.59
CA HIS A 212 11.29 -15.31 -9.70
C HIS A 212 11.86 -13.97 -9.23
N VAL A 213 12.18 -13.88 -7.94
CA VAL A 213 12.76 -12.69 -7.31
C VAL A 213 13.84 -13.15 -6.36
N GLU A 214 15.08 -12.77 -6.64
CA GLU A 214 16.18 -12.91 -5.69
C GLU A 214 16.10 -11.80 -4.65
N HIS A 215 16.01 -12.20 -3.38
CA HIS A 215 15.70 -11.31 -2.27
C HIS A 215 16.80 -10.27 -2.04
N ASP A 216 18.06 -10.69 -2.03
CA ASP A 216 19.21 -9.80 -1.79
C ASP A 216 19.34 -8.76 -2.90
N ARG A 217 19.24 -9.21 -4.17
CA ARG A 217 19.26 -8.30 -5.33
C ARG A 217 18.09 -7.31 -5.34
N LEU A 218 16.92 -7.72 -4.86
CA LEU A 218 15.78 -6.80 -4.68
C LEU A 218 16.11 -5.75 -3.61
N LEU A 219 16.63 -6.17 -2.46
CA LEU A 219 17.01 -5.28 -1.36
C LEU A 219 18.06 -4.25 -1.81
N GLU A 220 19.14 -4.70 -2.44
CA GLU A 220 20.20 -3.84 -3.01
C GLU A 220 19.63 -2.82 -4.01
N LYS A 221 18.70 -3.25 -4.86
CA LYS A 221 18.06 -2.37 -5.83
C LYS A 221 17.16 -1.32 -5.17
N LEU A 222 16.42 -1.70 -4.12
CA LEU A 222 15.60 -0.76 -3.37
C LEU A 222 16.47 0.25 -2.62
N ASP A 223 17.56 -0.20 -2.00
CA ASP A 223 18.54 0.65 -1.33
C ASP A 223 19.18 1.63 -2.33
N GLY A 224 19.59 1.16 -3.51
CA GLY A 224 20.15 2.00 -4.58
C GLY A 224 19.17 3.02 -5.18
N LEU A 225 17.86 2.80 -5.01
CA LEU A 225 16.80 3.76 -5.36
C LEU A 225 16.44 4.70 -4.20
N GLY A 226 17.10 4.57 -3.05
CA GLY A 226 16.94 5.42 -1.87
C GLY A 226 15.88 4.96 -0.88
N TRP A 227 15.27 3.77 -1.06
CA TRP A 227 14.29 3.26 -0.10
C TRP A 227 14.98 2.78 1.18
N LYS A 228 14.61 3.35 2.33
CA LYS A 228 15.10 2.92 3.65
C LYS A 228 14.33 1.68 4.13
N ILE A 229 14.65 0.51 3.57
CA ILE A 229 14.06 -0.77 3.99
C ILE A 229 14.73 -1.24 5.28
N LEU A 230 14.03 -1.17 6.41
CA LEU A 230 14.53 -1.70 7.68
C LEU A 230 14.53 -3.23 7.67
N ARG A 231 13.46 -3.84 7.15
CA ARG A 231 13.30 -5.29 7.12
C ARG A 231 12.33 -5.74 6.03
N ILE A 232 12.57 -6.95 5.51
CA ILE A 232 11.68 -7.68 4.62
C ILE A 232 11.42 -9.05 5.23
N ALA A 233 10.16 -9.35 5.51
CA ALA A 233 9.70 -10.69 5.87
C ALA A 233 9.07 -11.37 4.65
N VAL A 234 9.62 -12.50 4.23
CA VAL A 234 9.22 -13.23 3.01
C VAL A 234 8.50 -14.51 3.41
N GLY A 235 7.27 -14.67 2.91
CA GLY A 235 6.44 -15.85 3.12
C GLY A 235 6.77 -17.01 2.17
N GLY A 236 6.02 -18.10 2.31
CA GLY A 236 6.04 -19.20 1.36
C GLY A 236 5.09 -18.96 0.17
N GLN A 237 5.10 -19.88 -0.78
CA GLN A 237 4.06 -19.93 -1.81
C GLN A 237 2.69 -20.20 -1.17
N ALA A 238 1.70 -19.45 -1.63
CA ALA A 238 0.37 -19.43 -1.07
C ALA A 238 -0.65 -19.62 -2.18
N ASP A 239 -1.30 -20.79 -2.21
CA ASP A 239 -2.31 -21.13 -3.19
C ASP A 239 -3.67 -20.53 -2.82
N GLY A 240 -4.22 -19.75 -3.76
CA GLY A 240 -5.49 -19.04 -3.57
C GLY A 240 -5.51 -18.09 -2.37
N LEU A 241 -6.70 -17.55 -2.10
CA LEU A 241 -6.90 -16.55 -1.03
C LEU A 241 -6.70 -17.13 0.37
N ALA A 242 -7.21 -18.33 0.65
CA ALA A 242 -7.09 -18.95 1.97
C ALA A 242 -5.63 -19.22 2.34
N GLY A 243 -4.83 -19.71 1.38
CA GLY A 243 -3.38 -19.86 1.53
C GLY A 243 -2.71 -18.51 1.76
N LEU A 244 -3.10 -17.49 1.00
CA LEU A 244 -2.51 -16.15 1.08
C LEU A 244 -2.76 -15.49 2.43
N ARG A 245 -3.99 -15.58 2.98
CA ARG A 245 -4.32 -15.10 4.33
C ARG A 245 -3.49 -15.78 5.41
N ARG A 246 -3.35 -17.11 5.32
CA ARG A 246 -2.52 -17.87 6.27
C ARG A 246 -1.07 -17.43 6.20
N CYS A 247 -0.52 -17.26 4.99
CA CYS A 247 0.85 -16.82 4.81
C CYS A 247 1.04 -15.36 5.25
N TYR A 248 0.08 -14.47 4.99
CA TYR A 248 0.11 -13.09 5.45
C TYR A 248 0.23 -13.00 6.97
N ARG A 249 -0.62 -13.73 7.72
CA ARG A 249 -0.51 -13.81 9.19
C ARG A 249 0.88 -14.27 9.65
N ARG A 250 1.42 -15.32 9.01
CA ARG A 250 2.75 -15.88 9.35
C ARG A 250 3.91 -14.93 9.02
N VAL A 251 3.76 -14.11 7.97
CA VAL A 251 4.75 -13.09 7.63
C VAL A 251 4.69 -11.93 8.63
N GLY A 252 3.50 -11.57 9.11
CA GLY A 252 3.34 -10.66 10.25
C GLY A 252 4.03 -11.17 11.52
N ASP A 253 3.80 -12.45 11.86
CA ASP A 253 4.48 -13.12 12.98
C ASP A 253 6.01 -13.12 12.79
N LEU A 254 6.49 -13.37 11.55
CA LEU A 254 7.92 -13.34 11.21
C LEU A 254 8.53 -11.96 11.35
N LEU A 255 7.82 -10.90 10.95
CA LEU A 255 8.30 -9.53 11.11
C LEU A 255 8.39 -9.16 12.58
N ALA A 256 7.39 -9.51 13.40
CA ALA A 256 7.41 -9.30 14.84
C ALA A 256 8.56 -10.08 15.52
N TYR A 257 8.74 -11.36 15.17
CA TYR A 257 9.88 -12.16 15.61
C TYR A 257 11.21 -11.51 15.22
N GLY A 258 11.30 -11.01 13.98
CA GLY A 258 12.45 -10.28 13.47
C GLY A 258 12.84 -9.06 14.29
N ARG A 259 11.85 -8.27 14.72
CA ARG A 259 12.08 -7.06 15.52
C ARG A 259 12.66 -7.36 16.90
N GLU A 260 12.11 -8.37 17.57
CA GLU A 260 12.46 -8.66 18.97
C GLU A 260 13.64 -9.63 19.09
N VAL A 261 13.74 -10.62 18.19
CA VAL A 261 14.72 -11.71 18.29
C VAL A 261 15.92 -11.51 17.36
N LEU A 262 15.73 -10.91 16.19
CA LEU A 262 16.75 -10.75 15.15
C LEU A 262 16.92 -9.29 14.70
N PRO A 263 17.23 -8.35 15.61
CA PRO A 263 17.16 -6.91 15.35
C PRO A 263 18.07 -6.46 14.19
N HIS A 264 19.18 -7.15 13.94
CA HIS A 264 20.14 -6.82 12.87
C HIS A 264 19.82 -7.50 11.52
N SER A 265 18.90 -8.47 11.50
CA SER A 265 18.54 -9.17 10.26
C SER A 265 17.51 -8.38 9.46
N ARG A 266 17.94 -7.85 8.31
CA ARG A 266 17.09 -7.14 7.34
C ARG A 266 16.25 -8.10 6.49
N LEU A 267 16.79 -9.25 6.09
CA LEU A 267 16.08 -10.24 5.29
C LEU A 267 15.67 -11.43 6.15
N LEU A 268 14.37 -11.68 6.22
CA LEU A 268 13.80 -12.80 6.95
C LEU A 268 12.97 -13.66 6.02
N THR A 269 13.25 -14.97 5.99
CA THR A 269 12.47 -15.91 5.19
C THR A 269 11.75 -16.91 6.09
N LEU A 270 10.48 -17.16 5.77
CA LEU A 270 9.66 -18.12 6.51
C LEU A 270 10.16 -19.56 6.33
N SER A 271 10.90 -19.85 5.25
CA SER A 271 11.58 -21.14 5.06
C SER A 271 12.68 -21.36 6.10
N ARG A 272 13.44 -20.33 6.45
CA ARG A 272 14.51 -20.40 7.46
C ARG A 272 13.98 -20.40 8.88
N TYR A 273 13.02 -19.53 9.19
CA TYR A 273 12.54 -19.32 10.57
C TYR A 273 11.17 -19.94 10.86
N ARG A 274 10.77 -20.98 10.10
CA ARG A 274 9.44 -21.58 10.20
C ARG A 274 9.06 -21.99 11.62
N LEU A 275 9.96 -22.71 12.30
CA LEU A 275 9.74 -23.23 13.65
C LEU A 275 9.82 -22.11 14.70
N PRO A 276 10.87 -21.26 14.75
CA PRO A 276 10.91 -20.14 15.68
C PRO A 276 9.69 -19.22 15.60
N VAL A 277 9.21 -18.90 14.40
CA VAL A 277 8.02 -18.05 14.21
C VAL A 277 6.74 -18.74 14.70
N MET A 278 6.63 -20.07 14.52
CA MET A 278 5.50 -20.83 15.06
C MET A 278 5.49 -20.74 16.60
N LEU A 279 6.64 -20.92 17.25
CA LEU A 279 6.76 -20.78 18.70
C LEU A 279 6.48 -19.35 19.15
N TRP A 280 7.02 -18.36 18.44
CA TRP A 280 6.85 -16.93 18.72
C TRP A 280 5.39 -16.50 18.79
N ARG A 281 4.55 -17.04 17.90
CA ARG A 281 3.11 -16.81 17.90
C ARG A 281 2.45 -17.24 19.21
N HIS A 282 2.97 -18.28 19.85
CA HIS A 282 2.49 -18.84 21.12
C HIS A 282 3.33 -18.41 22.32
N ARG A 283 4.20 -17.38 22.21
CA ARG A 283 5.13 -16.96 23.28
C ARG A 283 4.48 -16.59 24.63
N ASN A 284 3.19 -16.29 24.62
CA ASN A 284 2.40 -15.96 25.81
C ASN A 284 1.47 -17.11 26.25
N ASP A 285 1.62 -18.31 25.68
CA ASP A 285 0.86 -19.50 26.02
C ASP A 285 1.51 -20.19 27.23
N ASP A 286 0.72 -20.54 28.25
CA ASP A 286 1.19 -21.23 29.46
C ASP A 286 1.90 -22.55 29.12
N ALA A 287 1.44 -23.27 28.09
CA ALA A 287 2.07 -24.53 27.68
C ALA A 287 3.49 -24.31 27.13
N LEU A 288 3.72 -23.20 26.41
CA LEU A 288 5.06 -22.83 25.98
C LEU A 288 5.89 -22.34 27.17
N ASP A 289 5.29 -21.57 28.08
CA ASP A 289 5.95 -21.12 29.32
C ASP A 289 6.54 -22.31 30.12
N GLU A 290 5.75 -23.37 30.31
CA GLU A 290 6.15 -24.63 30.92
C GLU A 290 7.33 -25.28 30.18
N LEU A 291 7.25 -25.36 28.85
CA LEU A 291 8.31 -25.93 28.01
C LEU A 291 9.64 -25.16 28.13
N LEU A 292 9.57 -23.85 28.36
CA LEU A 292 10.75 -22.97 28.48
C LEU A 292 11.34 -22.91 29.90
N LYS A 293 10.67 -23.46 30.92
CA LYS A 293 11.14 -23.47 32.31
C LYS A 293 12.58 -24.00 32.48
N PRO A 294 12.99 -25.11 31.84
CA PRO A 294 14.36 -25.61 31.97
C PRO A 294 15.40 -24.56 31.56
N LEU A 295 15.18 -23.87 30.45
CA LEU A 295 16.09 -22.83 29.98
C LEU A 295 16.10 -21.61 30.90
N ARG A 296 14.92 -21.19 31.41
CA ARG A 296 14.84 -20.05 32.33
C ARG A 296 15.62 -20.27 33.63
N LYS A 297 15.67 -21.50 34.15
CA LYS A 297 16.50 -21.85 35.30
C LYS A 297 17.99 -21.66 35.02
N VAL A 298 18.43 -22.01 33.81
CA VAL A 298 19.81 -21.78 33.37
C VAL A 298 20.10 -20.27 33.30
N ILE A 299 19.26 -19.50 32.61
CA ILE A 299 19.43 -18.04 32.45
C ILE A 299 19.48 -17.34 33.82
N ALA A 300 18.58 -17.70 34.75
CA ALA A 300 18.52 -17.11 36.08
C ALA A 300 19.81 -17.33 36.91
N LYS A 301 20.66 -18.28 36.52
CA LYS A 301 21.94 -18.60 37.18
C LYS A 301 23.16 -18.32 36.28
N ASP A 302 22.95 -17.78 35.09
CA ASP A 302 24.00 -17.49 34.10
C ASP A 302 24.42 -16.01 34.16
N GLY A 303 24.99 -15.60 35.29
CA GLY A 303 25.29 -14.18 35.57
C GLY A 303 26.29 -13.53 34.60
N ASN A 304 27.08 -14.32 33.87
CA ASN A 304 28.05 -13.83 32.88
C ASN A 304 27.70 -14.25 31.43
N GLY A 305 26.52 -14.84 31.20
CA GLY A 305 26.05 -15.25 29.88
C GLY A 305 26.79 -16.43 29.24
N GLN A 306 27.74 -17.07 29.92
CA GLN A 306 28.58 -18.11 29.34
C GLN A 306 27.80 -19.39 29.04
N LEU A 307 26.81 -19.75 29.87
CA LEU A 307 26.02 -20.96 29.67
C LEU A 307 25.08 -20.79 28.47
N LEU A 308 24.45 -19.64 28.33
CA LEU A 308 23.60 -19.31 27.20
C LEU A 308 24.41 -19.24 25.89
N ALA A 309 25.59 -18.59 25.92
CA ALA A 309 26.50 -18.59 24.77
C ALA A 309 26.93 -20.00 24.37
N THR A 310 27.18 -20.86 25.38
CA THR A 310 27.51 -22.27 25.15
C THR A 310 26.35 -23.02 24.52
N LEU A 311 25.12 -22.83 25.00
CA LEU A 311 23.92 -23.44 24.40
C LEU A 311 23.68 -22.98 22.96
N ARG A 312 23.85 -21.68 22.67
CA ARG A 312 23.72 -21.15 21.31
C ARG A 312 24.74 -21.82 20.38
N SER A 313 26.01 -21.78 20.75
CA SER A 313 27.08 -22.39 19.95
C SER A 313 26.90 -23.91 19.80
N TRP A 314 26.45 -24.60 20.84
CA TRP A 314 26.15 -26.04 20.78
C TRP A 314 25.07 -26.35 19.74
N CYS A 315 24.01 -25.55 19.71
CA CYS A 315 22.93 -25.70 18.73
C CYS A 315 23.36 -25.33 17.31
N GLU A 316 24.20 -24.29 17.15
CA GLU A 316 24.73 -23.86 15.85
C GLU A 316 25.68 -24.88 15.21
N HIS A 317 26.33 -25.71 16.02
CA HIS A 317 27.28 -26.73 15.58
C HIS A 317 26.72 -28.15 15.73
N ASP A 318 25.40 -28.32 15.67
CA ASP A 318 24.70 -29.62 15.68
C ASP A 318 25.09 -30.55 16.85
N GLY A 319 25.45 -29.97 18.00
CA GLY A 319 25.92 -30.70 19.16
C GLY A 319 27.32 -31.33 19.03
N GLN A 320 28.11 -30.90 18.04
CA GLN A 320 29.48 -31.38 17.87
C GLN A 320 30.41 -30.69 18.87
N SER A 321 30.91 -31.47 19.84
CA SER A 321 31.68 -30.91 20.96
C SER A 321 32.97 -30.20 20.54
N GLN A 322 33.71 -30.73 19.57
CA GLN A 322 34.96 -30.10 19.12
C GLN A 322 34.68 -28.78 18.42
N ALA A 323 33.77 -28.77 17.44
CA ALA A 323 33.39 -27.56 16.71
C ALA A 323 32.83 -26.47 17.63
N CYS A 324 31.99 -26.85 18.60
CA CYS A 324 31.46 -25.93 19.60
C CYS A 324 32.57 -25.34 20.50
N ALA A 325 33.51 -26.18 20.97
CA ALA A 325 34.63 -25.72 21.80
C ALA A 325 35.54 -24.76 21.03
N ASP A 326 35.84 -25.07 19.77
CA ASP A 326 36.65 -24.25 18.88
C ASP A 326 35.97 -22.90 18.60
N ALA A 327 34.67 -22.91 18.30
CA ALA A 327 33.88 -21.70 18.06
C ALA A 327 33.80 -20.78 19.28
N LEU A 328 33.79 -21.35 20.49
CA LEU A 328 33.80 -20.59 21.75
C LEU A 328 35.20 -20.19 22.22
N GLY A 329 36.27 -20.64 21.54
CA GLY A 329 37.66 -20.41 21.95
C GLY A 329 38.00 -21.04 23.30
N ILE A 330 37.35 -22.16 23.66
CA ILE A 330 37.55 -22.85 24.95
C ILE A 330 38.05 -24.28 24.74
N HIS A 331 38.66 -24.86 25.78
CA HIS A 331 39.03 -26.27 25.76
C HIS A 331 37.80 -27.18 25.90
N ARG A 332 37.82 -28.37 25.27
CA ARG A 332 36.73 -29.37 25.34
C ARG A 332 36.29 -29.73 26.77
N ASN A 333 37.22 -29.71 27.73
CA ASN A 333 36.90 -30.00 29.13
C ASN A 333 36.06 -28.88 29.76
N SER A 334 36.33 -27.63 29.40
CA SER A 334 35.55 -26.47 29.85
C SER A 334 34.15 -26.50 29.23
N LEU A 335 34.03 -26.89 27.95
CA LEU A 335 32.74 -27.11 27.31
C LEU A 335 31.94 -28.18 28.07
N ARG A 336 32.54 -29.34 28.33
CA ARG A 336 31.90 -30.43 29.08
C ARG A 336 31.38 -29.96 30.44
N TYR A 337 32.21 -29.25 31.20
CA TYR A 337 31.82 -28.69 32.50
C TYR A 337 30.62 -27.73 32.38
N ARG A 338 30.61 -26.84 31.37
CA ARG A 338 29.46 -25.95 31.13
C ARG A 338 28.20 -26.73 30.77
N MET A 339 28.31 -27.78 29.95
CA MET A 339 27.17 -28.64 29.58
C MET A 339 26.63 -29.43 30.78
N GLU A 340 27.50 -29.96 31.65
CA GLU A 340 27.11 -30.59 32.92
C GLU A 340 26.38 -29.59 33.83
N ARG A 341 26.88 -28.36 33.92
CA ARG A 341 26.24 -27.29 34.70
C ARG A 341 24.87 -26.90 34.13
N ILE A 342 24.73 -26.84 32.81
CA ILE A 342 23.44 -26.62 32.14
C ILE A 342 22.47 -27.76 32.50
N ALA A 343 22.93 -29.01 32.48
CA ALA A 343 22.11 -30.16 32.82
C ALA A 343 21.59 -30.08 34.27
N GLU A 344 22.49 -29.77 35.21
CA GLU A 344 22.17 -29.60 36.63
C GLU A 344 21.13 -28.49 36.86
N LEU A 345 21.31 -27.33 36.23
CA LEU A 345 20.45 -26.17 36.42
C LEU A 345 19.07 -26.33 35.76
N SER A 346 19.05 -26.87 34.54
CA SER A 346 17.82 -27.03 33.77
C SER A 346 16.97 -28.20 34.26
N GLY A 347 17.61 -29.23 34.83
CA GLY A 347 16.97 -30.50 35.19
C GLY A 347 16.69 -31.41 33.99
N VAL A 348 17.25 -31.10 32.82
CA VAL A 348 17.18 -31.92 31.61
C VAL A 348 18.58 -32.20 31.09
N ASP A 349 18.77 -33.33 30.40
CA ASP A 349 20.05 -33.69 29.81
C ASP A 349 20.21 -33.07 28.40
N PRO A 350 21.11 -32.08 28.21
CA PRO A 350 21.32 -31.43 26.92
C PRO A 350 21.99 -32.34 25.86
N LEU A 351 22.49 -33.52 26.26
CA LEU A 351 23.04 -34.52 25.35
C LEU A 351 21.98 -35.51 24.84
N ARG A 352 20.78 -35.50 25.43
CA ARG A 352 19.61 -36.26 24.95
C ARG A 352 18.74 -35.39 24.07
N LEU A 353 18.12 -35.99 23.05
CA LEU A 353 17.28 -35.28 22.10
C LEU A 353 16.19 -34.43 22.78
N ASP A 354 15.44 -35.00 23.73
CA ASP A 354 14.33 -34.29 24.38
C ASP A 354 14.82 -33.10 25.22
N GLY A 355 15.93 -33.26 25.94
CA GLY A 355 16.51 -32.19 26.75
C GLY A 355 17.13 -31.09 25.89
N MET A 356 17.85 -31.48 24.83
CA MET A 356 18.34 -30.56 23.81
C MET A 356 17.17 -29.77 23.21
N LEU A 357 16.10 -30.45 22.78
CA LEU A 357 14.95 -29.82 22.12
C LEU A 357 14.30 -28.77 23.01
N ALA A 358 14.06 -29.09 24.29
CA ALA A 358 13.49 -28.14 25.25
C ALA A 358 14.36 -26.87 25.40
N LEU A 359 15.68 -27.03 25.46
CA LEU A 359 16.61 -25.91 25.58
C LEU A 359 16.71 -25.11 24.27
N TYR A 360 16.84 -25.79 23.13
CA TYR A 360 16.94 -25.18 21.81
C TYR A 360 15.72 -24.33 21.47
N LEU A 361 14.50 -24.84 21.68
CA LEU A 361 13.27 -24.11 21.37
C LEU A 361 13.20 -22.79 22.14
N GLY A 362 13.67 -22.77 23.39
CA GLY A 362 13.78 -21.53 24.16
C GLY A 362 14.86 -20.59 23.66
N VAL A 363 16.03 -21.11 23.29
CA VAL A 363 17.13 -20.30 22.73
C VAL A 363 16.69 -19.56 21.46
N GLN A 364 15.82 -20.18 20.65
CA GLN A 364 15.26 -19.57 19.44
C GLN A 364 14.34 -18.36 19.70
N LEU A 365 13.83 -18.19 20.92
CA LEU A 365 12.94 -17.08 21.29
C LEU A 365 13.66 -15.94 22.00
N LEU A 366 14.93 -16.13 22.36
CA LEU A 366 15.72 -15.12 23.05
C LEU A 366 16.45 -14.22 22.04
N PRO A 367 16.48 -12.89 22.27
CA PRO A 367 17.21 -11.95 21.42
C PRO A 367 18.61 -12.42 21.11
N GLN A 368 18.98 -12.42 19.83
CA GLN A 368 20.36 -12.59 19.43
C GLN A 368 21.11 -11.31 19.82
N THR A 369 21.96 -11.42 20.83
CA THR A 369 22.96 -10.40 21.14
C THR A 369 24.11 -10.57 20.17
N ASP A 370 24.62 -9.46 19.62
CA ASP A 370 25.77 -9.47 18.73
C ASP A 370 26.92 -10.32 19.32
N PRO A 371 27.63 -11.12 18.50
CA PRO A 371 29.02 -11.40 18.79
C PRO A 371 29.75 -10.06 18.60
N GLY A 372 29.92 -9.33 19.70
CA GLY A 372 30.69 -8.08 19.71
C GLY A 372 32.11 -8.24 19.18
#